data_AF-A0A8S8XSJ8-F1
#
_entry.id   AF-A0A8S8XSJ8-F1
#
_cell.length_a   1.000
_cell.length_b   1.000
_cell.length_c   1.000
_cell.angle_alpha   90.00
_cell.angle_beta   90.00
_cell.angle_gamma   90.00
#
_symmetry.space_group_name_H-M   'P 1'
#
loop_
_entity.id
_entity.type
_entity.pdbx_description
1 polymer ?
#
loop_
_entity_poly.entity_id
_entity_poly.type
_entity_poly.pdbx_seq_one_letter_code
_entity_poly.pdbx_strand_id
1 'polypeptide(L)'
;MGHINFTMIMFHLTARAGLGVDEELLNDLIAVQTTVRQHFGWDYQDDLTSAKCMGDMMNSPTPFEVEVWSPDRRIEALSSLKQVLLSAKNVTVVGASVCKSDIDKMISDDSVIIAADGSVGAVIDLPNVVCVVTDFDGNPHLNAAADSDIVFVAHAHGDNFERWQQSLNEWSRLENPPSLSTHR
;
A
#
# COMPACT_ATOMS: atom_id res chain seq x y z
N MET A 1 6.81 -30.45 3.76
CA MET A 1 6.60 -29.13 3.14
C MET A 1 5.15 -28.76 3.38
N GLY A 2 4.90 -27.93 4.40
CA GLY A 2 3.54 -27.57 4.79
C GLY A 2 2.95 -26.60 3.77
N HIS A 3 1.85 -26.98 3.15
CA HIS A 3 1.04 -26.07 2.35
C HIS A 3 0.47 -24.99 3.28
N ILE A 4 0.88 -23.74 3.09
CA ILE A 4 0.21 -22.60 3.69
C ILE A 4 -1.08 -22.40 2.88
N ASN A 5 -2.22 -22.70 3.51
CA ASN A 5 -3.51 -22.32 2.98
C ASN A 5 -3.65 -20.81 3.22
N PHE A 6 -3.38 -20.00 2.19
CA PHE A 6 -3.84 -18.61 2.18
C PHE A 6 -5.36 -18.65 2.04
N THR A 7 -6.05 -18.84 3.17
CA THR A 7 -7.48 -18.52 3.26
C THR A 7 -7.59 -17.05 2.90
N MET A 8 -8.23 -16.76 1.77
CA MET A 8 -8.57 -15.41 1.34
C MET A 8 -9.33 -14.71 2.48
N ILE A 9 -8.66 -13.82 3.20
CA ILE A 9 -9.30 -13.02 4.24
C ILE A 9 -10.03 -11.88 3.52
N MET A 10 -11.27 -12.15 3.12
CA MET A 10 -12.19 -11.12 2.64
C MET A 10 -12.64 -10.27 3.83
N PHE A 11 -11.99 -9.13 4.06
CA PHE A 11 -12.51 -8.12 4.97
C PHE A 11 -13.64 -7.37 4.27
N HIS A 12 -14.88 -7.64 4.66
CA HIS A 12 -15.98 -6.76 4.35
C HIS A 12 -15.90 -5.56 5.30
N LEU A 13 -15.25 -4.49 4.86
CA LEU A 13 -15.26 -3.20 5.56
C LEU A 13 -16.67 -2.61 5.45
N THR A 14 -17.60 -3.15 6.23
CA THR A 14 -18.90 -2.54 6.44
C THR A 14 -18.67 -1.22 7.16
N ALA A 15 -19.24 -0.16 6.60
CA ALA A 15 -19.10 1.21 7.07
C ALA A 15 -19.19 1.32 8.60
N ARG A 16 -18.05 1.53 9.24
CA ARG A 16 -17.98 2.12 10.58
C ARG A 16 -17.17 3.39 10.47
N ALA A 17 -17.83 4.44 10.00
CA ALA A 17 -17.37 5.78 10.24
C ALA A 17 -17.37 6.02 11.77
N GLY A 18 -16.19 6.23 12.35
CA GLY A 18 -16.05 6.99 13.59
C GLY A 18 -16.27 6.29 14.93
N LEU A 19 -16.19 4.96 15.02
CA LEU A 19 -16.08 4.28 16.33
C LEU A 19 -14.70 3.64 16.41
N GLY A 20 -13.98 3.90 17.52
CA GLY A 20 -12.64 3.37 17.76
C GLY A 20 -12.58 1.85 17.54
N VAL A 21 -11.39 1.37 17.17
CA VAL A 21 -11.13 -0.07 17.07
C VAL A 21 -11.39 -0.67 18.46
N ASP A 22 -12.31 -1.62 18.53
CA ASP A 22 -12.62 -2.36 19.76
C ASP A 22 -11.33 -3.01 20.31
N GLU A 23 -11.16 -3.06 21.62
CA GLU A 23 -9.93 -3.55 22.27
C GLU A 23 -9.69 -5.04 21.93
N GLU A 24 -10.78 -5.81 21.82
CA GLU A 24 -10.74 -7.22 21.38
C GLU A 24 -10.27 -7.34 19.93
N LEU A 25 -10.82 -6.51 19.03
CA LEU A 25 -10.41 -6.46 17.62
C LEU A 25 -8.95 -6.00 17.47
N LEU A 26 -8.51 -5.04 18.28
CA LEU A 26 -7.13 -4.58 18.29
C LEU A 26 -6.17 -5.71 18.70
N ASN A 27 -6.52 -6.47 19.73
CA ASN A 27 -5.73 -7.62 20.17
C ASN A 27 -5.63 -8.70 19.09
N ASP A 28 -6.73 -9.00 18.40
CA ASP A 28 -6.74 -9.95 17.29
C ASP A 28 -5.83 -9.49 16.14
N LEU A 29 -5.87 -8.20 15.78
CA LEU A 29 -5.00 -7.64 14.76
C LEU A 29 -3.52 -7.70 15.18
N ILE A 30 -3.21 -7.39 16.44
CA ILE A 30 -1.84 -7.52 16.98
C ILE A 30 -1.38 -8.98 16.95
N ALA A 31 -2.26 -9.94 17.26
CA ALA A 31 -1.95 -11.36 17.22
C ALA A 31 -1.63 -11.85 15.80
N VAL A 32 -2.39 -11.39 14.80
CA VAL A 32 -2.09 -11.65 13.38
C VAL A 32 -0.71 -11.10 13.01
N GLN A 33 -0.43 -9.84 13.35
CA GLN A 33 0.87 -9.22 13.06
C GLN A 33 2.02 -9.95 13.76
N THR A 34 1.81 -10.42 14.99
CA THR A 34 2.81 -11.21 15.73
C THR A 34 3.07 -12.56 15.06
N THR A 35 2.03 -13.21 14.54
CA THR A 35 2.17 -14.48 13.80
C THR A 35 2.97 -14.26 12.51
N VAL A 36 2.72 -13.17 11.79
CA VAL A 36 3.47 -12.80 10.58
C VAL A 36 4.94 -12.56 10.91
N ARG A 37 5.25 -11.74 11.92
CA ARG A 37 6.63 -11.51 12.43
C ARG A 37 7.36 -12.82 12.69
N GLN A 38 6.73 -13.72 13.46
CA GLN A 38 7.32 -15.02 13.79
C GLN A 38 7.56 -15.90 12.55
N HIS A 39 6.67 -15.83 11.56
CA HIS A 39 6.81 -16.59 10.33
C HIS A 39 8.01 -16.15 9.50
N PHE A 40 8.22 -14.84 9.38
CA PHE A 40 9.28 -14.28 8.53
C PHE A 40 10.59 -13.99 9.29
N GLY A 41 10.58 -14.04 10.62
CA GLY A 41 11.78 -14.02 11.45
C GLY A 41 12.27 -12.62 11.84
N TRP A 42 11.45 -11.59 11.70
CA TRP A 42 11.73 -10.24 12.23
C TRP A 42 10.93 -9.98 13.52
N ASP A 43 11.37 -9.02 14.32
CA ASP A 43 10.72 -8.67 15.59
C ASP A 43 9.91 -7.36 15.49
N TYR A 44 9.30 -6.96 16.60
CA TYR A 44 8.54 -5.70 16.66
C TYR A 44 9.45 -4.45 16.55
N GLN A 45 10.69 -4.55 17.04
CA GLN A 45 11.66 -3.47 17.00
C GLN A 45 12.08 -3.19 15.56
N ASP A 46 12.13 -4.20 14.70
CA ASP A 46 12.37 -4.04 13.26
C ASP A 46 11.26 -3.17 12.62
N ASP A 47 9.97 -3.46 12.86
CA ASP A 47 8.87 -2.63 12.36
C ASP A 47 8.97 -1.19 12.85
N LEU A 48 9.21 -1.02 14.15
CA LEU A 48 9.28 0.29 14.79
C LEU A 48 10.43 1.12 14.21
N THR A 49 11.56 0.48 13.96
CA THR A 49 12.75 1.13 13.40
C THR A 49 12.49 1.52 11.95
N SER A 50 11.98 0.58 11.12
CA SER A 50 11.67 0.85 9.72
C SER A 50 10.63 1.97 9.57
N ALA A 51 9.55 1.94 10.35
CA ALA A 51 8.49 2.95 10.31
C ALA A 51 8.99 4.33 10.74
N LYS A 52 9.81 4.42 11.80
CA LYS A 52 10.43 5.68 12.23
C LYS A 52 11.37 6.24 11.17
N CYS A 53 12.24 5.42 10.62
CA CYS A 53 13.18 5.87 9.59
C CYS A 53 12.46 6.38 8.33
N MET A 54 11.43 5.68 7.86
CA MET A 54 10.60 6.16 6.75
C MET A 54 9.91 7.47 7.13
N GLY A 55 9.31 7.54 8.32
CA GLY A 55 8.67 8.75 8.83
C GLY A 55 9.61 9.96 8.86
N ASP A 56 10.79 9.79 9.45
CA ASP A 56 11.81 10.84 9.55
C ASP A 56 12.28 11.31 8.17
N MET A 57 12.56 10.37 7.25
CA MET A 57 12.98 10.68 5.88
C MET A 57 11.89 11.46 5.13
N MET A 58 10.66 10.99 5.21
CA MET A 58 9.52 11.60 4.52
C MET A 58 9.06 12.91 5.19
N ASN A 59 9.49 13.22 6.41
CA ASN A 59 9.18 14.49 7.07
C ASN A 59 10.13 15.63 6.69
N SER A 60 11.20 15.36 5.94
CA SER A 60 12.00 16.41 5.28
C SER A 60 11.12 17.30 4.38
N PRO A 61 11.42 18.61 4.21
CA PRO A 61 10.69 19.48 3.29
C PRO A 61 10.67 18.96 1.85
N THR A 62 11.75 18.33 1.41
CA THR A 62 11.92 17.73 0.08
C THR A 62 12.55 16.33 0.22
N PRO A 63 11.77 15.30 0.57
CA PRO A 63 12.28 13.94 0.73
C PRO A 63 12.92 13.46 -0.57
N PHE A 64 14.14 12.92 -0.49
CA PHE A 64 14.92 12.49 -1.65
C PHE A 64 15.08 13.55 -2.76
N GLU A 65 14.99 14.84 -2.42
CA GLU A 65 15.01 15.96 -3.38
C GLU A 65 13.81 15.96 -4.36
N VAL A 66 12.73 15.26 -4.01
CA VAL A 66 11.50 15.16 -4.81
C VAL A 66 10.40 16.05 -4.23
N GLU A 67 10.00 17.08 -4.96
CA GLU A 67 9.00 18.06 -4.50
C GLU A 67 7.60 17.44 -4.32
N VAL A 68 7.19 16.53 -5.21
CA VAL A 68 5.89 15.83 -5.12
C VAL A 68 5.78 14.94 -3.88
N TRP A 69 6.91 14.62 -3.23
CA TRP A 69 6.94 13.87 -1.97
C TRP A 69 6.95 14.77 -0.73
N SER A 70 6.94 16.09 -0.87
CA SER A 70 6.89 17.01 0.26
C SER A 70 5.64 16.79 1.14
N PRO A 71 5.69 17.12 2.44
CA PRO A 71 4.58 16.95 3.38
C PRO A 71 3.21 17.40 2.86
N ASP A 72 3.15 18.59 2.24
CA ASP A 72 1.90 19.18 1.77
C ASP A 72 1.36 18.42 0.56
N ARG A 73 2.24 18.04 -0.38
CA ARG A 73 1.87 17.27 -1.57
C ARG A 73 1.36 15.88 -1.22
N ARG A 74 1.90 15.23 -0.18
CA ARG A 74 1.37 13.95 0.32
C ARG A 74 -0.03 14.08 0.91
N ILE A 75 -0.29 15.17 1.64
CA ILE A 75 -1.63 15.46 2.20
C ILE A 75 -2.63 15.72 1.05
N GLU A 76 -2.23 16.47 0.03
CA GLU A 76 -3.05 16.72 -1.16
C GLU A 76 -3.36 15.44 -1.93
N ALA A 77 -2.36 14.56 -2.12
CA ALA A 77 -2.52 13.26 -2.77
C ALA A 77 -3.49 12.38 -1.98
N LEU A 78 -3.33 12.28 -0.66
CA LEU A 78 -4.23 11.52 0.21
C LEU A 78 -5.66 12.08 0.21
N SER A 79 -5.80 13.41 0.23
CA SER A 79 -7.12 14.07 0.21
C SER A 79 -7.83 13.82 -1.12
N SER A 80 -7.10 13.90 -2.24
CA SER A 80 -7.62 13.61 -3.59
C SER A 80 -8.03 12.15 -3.72
N LEU A 81 -7.17 11.22 -3.28
CA LEU A 81 -7.48 9.78 -3.26
C LEU A 81 -8.73 9.50 -2.42
N LYS A 82 -8.86 10.12 -1.25
CA LYS A 82 -10.05 9.99 -0.40
C LYS A 82 -11.32 10.45 -1.12
N GLN A 83 -11.28 11.55 -1.87
CA GLN A 83 -12.45 12.01 -2.64
C GLN A 83 -12.84 11.03 -3.74
N VAL A 84 -11.85 10.47 -4.46
CA VAL A 84 -12.06 9.45 -5.49
C VAL A 84 -12.73 8.21 -4.88
N LEU A 85 -12.19 7.70 -3.76
CA LEU A 85 -12.73 6.52 -3.08
C LEU A 85 -14.14 6.74 -2.53
N LEU A 86 -14.45 7.92 -1.97
CA LEU A 86 -15.78 8.24 -1.45
C LEU A 86 -16.83 8.47 -2.54
N SER A 87 -16.40 8.87 -3.74
CA SER A 87 -17.28 9.10 -4.89
C SER A 87 -17.52 7.83 -5.73
N ALA A 88 -16.68 6.81 -5.54
CA ALA A 88 -16.80 5.55 -6.27
C ALA A 88 -18.03 4.78 -5.83
N LYS A 89 -18.72 4.16 -6.81
CA LYS A 89 -19.86 3.28 -6.55
C LYS A 89 -19.44 2.01 -5.83
N ASN A 90 -18.27 1.47 -6.22
CA ASN A 90 -17.65 0.29 -5.63
C ASN A 90 -16.13 0.49 -5.56
N VAL A 91 -15.52 0.00 -4.47
CA VAL A 91 -14.07 -0.09 -4.31
C VAL A 91 -13.68 -1.57 -4.31
N THR A 92 -12.83 -1.96 -5.25
CA THR A 92 -12.30 -3.32 -5.38
C THR A 92 -10.87 -3.33 -4.85
N VAL A 93 -10.59 -4.19 -3.88
CA VAL A 93 -9.23 -4.40 -3.36
C VAL A 93 -8.67 -5.67 -3.96
N VAL A 94 -7.53 -5.56 -4.64
CA VAL A 94 -6.85 -6.68 -5.29
C VAL A 94 -5.66 -7.07 -4.43
N GLY A 95 -5.67 -8.30 -3.95
CA GLY A 95 -4.59 -8.88 -3.16
C GLY A 95 -3.71 -9.82 -3.97
N ALA A 96 -2.75 -10.43 -3.29
CA ALA A 96 -1.91 -11.47 -3.89
C ALA A 96 -2.74 -12.66 -4.41
N SER A 97 -2.22 -13.34 -5.44
CA SER A 97 -2.80 -14.54 -6.08
C SER A 97 -4.05 -14.35 -6.95
N VAL A 98 -4.47 -13.11 -7.22
CA VAL A 98 -5.54 -12.82 -8.20
C VAL A 98 -4.98 -12.83 -9.61
N CYS A 99 -5.64 -13.54 -10.54
CA CYS A 99 -5.27 -13.53 -11.96
C CYS A 99 -6.18 -12.58 -12.76
N LYS A 100 -5.71 -12.10 -13.92
CA LYS A 100 -6.48 -11.19 -14.80
C LYS A 100 -7.89 -11.68 -15.12
N SER A 101 -8.06 -12.99 -15.30
CA SER A 101 -9.36 -13.63 -15.57
C SER A 101 -10.37 -13.56 -14.41
N ASP A 102 -9.89 -13.41 -13.17
CA ASP A 102 -10.75 -13.22 -12.00
C ASP A 102 -11.25 -11.77 -11.95
N ILE A 103 -10.39 -10.84 -12.37
CA ILE A 103 -10.64 -9.40 -12.40
C ILE A 103 -11.68 -9.05 -13.46
N ASP A 104 -11.55 -9.59 -14.68
CA ASP A 104 -12.46 -9.32 -15.81
C ASP A 104 -13.94 -9.63 -15.49
N LYS A 105 -14.19 -10.51 -14.51
CA LYS A 105 -15.54 -10.90 -14.09
C LYS A 105 -16.12 -10.03 -12.98
N MET A 106 -15.27 -9.28 -12.26
CA MET A 106 -15.65 -8.56 -11.04
C MET A 106 -15.66 -7.05 -11.23
N ILE A 107 -14.97 -6.53 -12.25
CA ILE A 107 -14.81 -5.10 -12.47
C ILE A 107 -15.92 -4.55 -13.38
N SER A 108 -16.57 -3.50 -12.90
CA SER A 108 -17.46 -2.65 -13.69
C SER A 108 -16.79 -1.31 -13.95
N ASP A 109 -17.16 -0.65 -15.04
CA ASP A 109 -16.65 0.69 -15.42
C ASP A 109 -16.82 1.74 -14.29
N ASP A 110 -17.83 1.59 -13.42
CA ASP A 110 -18.09 2.49 -12.28
C ASP A 110 -17.29 2.18 -10.99
N SER A 111 -16.37 1.21 -11.03
CA SER A 111 -15.59 0.77 -9.87
C SER A 111 -14.16 1.29 -9.89
N VAL A 112 -13.59 1.55 -8.72
CA VAL A 112 -12.16 1.91 -8.56
C VAL A 112 -11.40 0.75 -7.92
N ILE A 113 -10.12 0.63 -8.25
CA ILE A 113 -9.25 -0.47 -7.80
C ILE A 113 -8.15 0.05 -6.89
N ILE A 114 -7.97 -0.64 -5.76
CA ILE A 114 -6.81 -0.54 -4.90
C ILE A 114 -6.02 -1.83 -5.06
N ALA A 115 -4.76 -1.74 -5.50
CA ALA A 115 -3.88 -2.90 -5.55
C ALA A 115 -3.05 -2.98 -4.26
N ALA A 116 -2.92 -4.18 -3.69
CA ALA A 116 -1.97 -4.44 -2.62
C ALA A 116 -0.64 -4.86 -3.22
N ASP A 117 0.36 -4.01 -3.07
CA ASP A 117 1.76 -4.27 -3.35
C ASP A 117 1.96 -4.89 -4.76
N GLY A 118 2.62 -6.05 -4.89
CA GLY A 118 2.93 -6.68 -6.17
C GLY A 118 1.71 -7.08 -7.00
N SER A 119 0.51 -7.14 -6.41
CA SER A 119 -0.73 -7.45 -7.15
C SER A 119 -1.08 -6.40 -8.21
N VAL A 120 -0.48 -5.21 -8.14
CA VAL A 120 -0.61 -4.18 -9.19
C VAL A 120 -0.25 -4.75 -10.57
N GLY A 121 0.67 -5.72 -10.65
CA GLY A 121 1.04 -6.38 -11.91
C GLY A 121 -0.11 -7.08 -12.62
N ALA A 122 -1.18 -7.44 -11.91
CA ALA A 122 -2.37 -8.05 -12.50
C ALA A 122 -3.38 -7.01 -13.04
N VAL A 123 -3.29 -5.75 -12.59
CA VAL A 123 -4.29 -4.69 -12.85
C VAL A 123 -3.72 -3.42 -13.46
N ILE A 124 -2.41 -3.29 -13.65
CA ILE A 124 -1.77 -2.04 -14.08
C ILE A 124 -2.31 -1.48 -15.40
N ASP A 125 -2.76 -2.36 -16.31
CA ASP A 125 -3.35 -1.96 -17.59
C ASP A 125 -4.79 -1.42 -17.48
N LEU A 126 -5.39 -1.48 -16.29
CA LEU A 126 -6.78 -1.09 -16.07
C LEU A 126 -6.87 0.40 -15.71
N PRO A 127 -7.76 1.17 -16.35
CA PRO A 127 -7.82 2.63 -16.22
C PRO A 127 -8.34 3.09 -14.86
N ASN A 128 -8.84 2.19 -14.04
CA ASN A 128 -9.50 2.46 -12.77
C ASN A 128 -8.67 2.08 -11.54
N VAL A 129 -7.37 1.78 -11.71
CA VAL A 129 -6.43 1.67 -10.57
C VAL A 129 -6.13 3.05 -10.03
N VAL A 130 -6.57 3.32 -8.79
CA VAL A 130 -6.46 4.64 -8.16
C VAL A 130 -5.33 4.73 -7.15
N CYS A 131 -4.95 3.60 -6.54
CA CYS A 131 -3.76 3.54 -5.71
C CYS A 131 -3.18 2.13 -5.55
N VAL A 132 -1.91 2.09 -5.16
CA VAL A 132 -1.21 0.89 -4.66
C VAL A 132 -0.90 1.08 -3.19
N VAL A 133 -1.28 0.13 -2.33
CA VAL A 133 -0.84 0.08 -0.92
C VAL A 133 0.37 -0.83 -0.84
N THR A 134 1.53 -0.35 -0.41
CA THR A 134 2.78 -1.12 -0.52
C THR A 134 3.70 -0.95 0.69
N ASP A 135 4.42 -2.03 1.00
CA ASP A 135 5.59 -2.09 1.87
C ASP A 135 6.89 -2.33 1.09
N PHE A 136 6.82 -2.17 -0.24
CA PHE A 136 7.91 -2.15 -1.23
C PHE A 136 8.56 -3.49 -1.56
N ASP A 137 7.87 -4.62 -1.37
CA ASP A 137 8.41 -5.93 -1.75
C ASP A 137 7.81 -6.60 -3.00
N GLY A 138 6.80 -5.96 -3.61
CA GLY A 138 6.12 -6.41 -4.82
C GLY A 138 6.86 -6.21 -6.14
N ASN A 139 8.18 -5.96 -6.11
CA ASN A 139 8.97 -5.77 -7.32
C ASN A 139 9.05 -7.05 -8.17
N PRO A 140 9.08 -6.94 -9.52
CA PRO A 140 9.28 -5.73 -10.33
C PRO A 140 8.00 -4.93 -10.63
N HIS A 141 6.82 -5.38 -10.18
CA HIS A 141 5.54 -4.78 -10.56
C HIS A 141 5.35 -3.36 -10.01
N LEU A 142 5.89 -3.07 -8.82
CA LEU A 142 5.86 -1.72 -8.26
C LEU A 142 6.65 -0.73 -9.13
N ASN A 143 7.85 -1.11 -9.56
CA ASN A 143 8.67 -0.26 -10.44
C ASN A 143 7.94 0.06 -11.75
N ALA A 144 7.26 -0.92 -12.36
CA ALA A 144 6.44 -0.67 -13.55
C ALA A 144 5.26 0.27 -13.29
N ALA A 145 4.66 0.20 -12.09
CA ALA A 145 3.57 1.07 -11.70
C ALA A 145 4.04 2.49 -11.30
N ALA A 146 5.28 2.66 -10.86
CA ALA A 146 5.85 3.95 -10.47
C ALA A 146 6.00 4.92 -11.66
N ASP A 147 6.12 4.39 -12.88
CA ASP A 147 6.11 5.16 -14.13
C ASP A 147 4.69 5.58 -14.58
N SER A 148 3.65 5.22 -13.82
CA SER A 148 2.25 5.55 -14.10
C SER A 148 1.72 6.63 -13.15
N ASP A 149 0.61 7.27 -13.52
CA ASP A 149 -0.05 8.31 -12.70
C ASP A 149 -0.90 7.70 -11.55
N ILE A 150 -0.29 6.79 -10.78
CA ILE A 150 -0.94 6.07 -9.68
C ILE A 150 -0.39 6.58 -8.34
N VAL A 151 -1.27 6.75 -7.36
CA VAL A 151 -0.89 7.13 -6.00
C VAL A 151 -0.39 5.90 -5.23
N PHE A 152 0.78 6.01 -4.59
CA PHE A 152 1.30 4.98 -3.70
C PHE A 152 0.99 5.34 -2.24
N VAL A 153 0.29 4.46 -1.54
CA VAL A 153 0.08 4.53 -0.09
C VAL A 153 1.12 3.60 0.56
N ALA A 154 2.23 4.20 0.94
CA ALA A 154 3.40 3.52 1.47
C ALA A 154 3.30 3.33 2.98
N HIS A 155 3.71 2.15 3.44
CA HIS A 155 4.00 1.90 4.85
C HIS A 155 5.29 1.11 5.00
N ALA A 156 5.92 1.22 6.18
CA ALA A 156 7.08 0.41 6.51
C ALA A 156 6.66 -0.70 7.49
N HIS A 157 7.20 -1.90 7.31
CA HIS A 157 6.99 -3.02 8.23
C HIS A 157 8.18 -4.00 8.16
N GLY A 158 8.60 -4.50 9.31
CA GLY A 158 9.61 -5.54 9.45
C GLY A 158 11.00 -5.14 8.96
N ASP A 159 11.61 -6.05 8.22
CA ASP A 159 12.94 -5.95 7.62
C ASP A 159 12.96 -5.15 6.31
N ASN A 160 11.83 -4.54 5.92
CA ASN A 160 11.69 -3.89 4.63
C ASN A 160 12.46 -2.55 4.48
N PHE A 161 13.29 -2.18 5.47
CA PHE A 161 14.08 -0.95 5.47
C PHE A 161 14.85 -0.74 4.17
N GLU A 162 15.63 -1.73 3.77
CA GLU A 162 16.45 -1.65 2.56
C GLU A 162 15.58 -1.57 1.30
N ARG A 163 14.45 -2.30 1.28
CA ARG A 163 13.55 -2.39 0.12
C ARG A 163 12.86 -1.07 -0.19
N TRP A 164 12.26 -0.43 0.83
CA TRP A 164 11.62 0.85 0.62
C TRP A 164 12.64 1.95 0.33
N GLN A 165 13.81 1.91 0.99
CA GLN A 165 14.83 2.92 0.75
C GLN A 165 15.40 2.81 -0.66
N GLN A 166 15.62 1.59 -1.15
CA GLN A 166 16.06 1.37 -2.53
C GLN A 166 14.99 1.84 -3.53
N SER A 167 13.74 1.41 -3.35
CA SER A 167 12.66 1.76 -4.27
C SER A 167 12.45 3.27 -4.36
N LEU A 168 12.43 3.99 -3.23
CA LEU A 168 12.32 5.45 -3.22
C LEU A 168 13.54 6.14 -3.83
N ASN A 169 14.75 5.61 -3.62
CA ASN A 169 15.96 6.14 -4.28
C ASN A 169 15.95 5.91 -5.80
N GLU A 170 15.34 4.83 -6.27
CA GLU A 170 15.17 4.56 -7.70
C GLU A 170 14.09 5.48 -8.28
N TRP A 171 12.93 5.57 -7.63
CA TRP A 171 11.80 6.37 -8.10
C TRP A 171 12.05 7.87 -8.06
N SER A 172 12.93 8.35 -7.18
CA SER A 172 13.32 9.77 -7.14
C SER A 172 14.10 10.22 -8.37
N ARG A 173 14.63 9.27 -9.16
CA ARG A 173 15.39 9.52 -10.38
C ARG A 173 14.54 9.41 -11.64
N LEU A 174 13.24 9.09 -11.51
CA LEU A 174 12.31 9.10 -12.63
C LEU A 174 12.09 10.54 -13.10
N GLU A 175 11.80 10.71 -14.39
CA GLU A 175 11.44 12.02 -14.95
C GLU A 175 10.20 12.59 -14.25
N ASN A 176 9.24 11.71 -13.91
CA ASN A 176 8.04 12.03 -13.17
C ASN A 176 7.87 11.03 -12.01
N PRO A 177 8.43 11.31 -10.82
CA PRO A 177 8.27 10.45 -9.66
C PRO A 177 6.78 10.30 -9.28
N PRO A 178 6.34 9.12 -8.81
CA PRO A 178 4.94 8.87 -8.50
C PRO A 178 4.47 9.71 -7.30
N SER A 179 3.17 9.99 -7.24
CA SER A 179 2.57 10.59 -6.03
C SER A 179 2.58 9.58 -4.89
N LEU A 180 2.97 10.02 -3.69
CA LEU A 180 3.12 9.13 -2.55
C LEU A 180 2.44 9.70 -1.31
N SER A 181 1.81 8.84 -0.52
CA SER A 181 1.32 9.13 0.83
C SER A 181 1.90 8.09 1.78
N THR A 182 2.27 8.51 2.99
CA THR A 182 2.67 7.61 4.08
C THR A 182 1.67 7.70 5.22
N HIS A 183 1.55 6.66 6.04
CA HIS A 183 0.92 6.81 7.35
C HIS A 183 1.73 7.82 8.19
N ARG A 184 1.05 8.80 8.78
CA ARG A 184 1.57 9.72 9.79
C ARG A 184 0.76 9.54 11.06
#